data_AF-A0A0W0YJZ5-F1
#
_entry.id   AF-A0A0W0YJZ5-F1
#
_cell.length_a   1.000
_cell.length_b   1.000
_cell.length_c   1.000
_cell.angle_alpha   90.00
_cell.angle_beta   90.00
_cell.angle_gamma   90.00
#
_symmetry.space_group_name_H-M   'P 1'
#
loop_
_entity.id
_entity.type
_entity.pdbx_description
1 polymer ?
#
loop_
_entity_poly.entity_id
_entity_poly.type
_entity_poly.pdbx_seq_one_letter_code
_entity_poly.pdbx_strand_id
1 'polypeptide(L)'
;MKRFSTLFFSPKEELRNTHMKTEVTTPIDKNSVENAPSQRIVAEVYFPRISFLGCPFIWYYYPHHDLAIWTGHLHDAPHDNYSLKALLTKLQTIPGVSIEDGEAVIRKAGDFCLQHQMKYLSYEEPNHVDFALKKI
;
A
#
# COMPACT_ATOMS: atom_id res chain seq x y z
N MET A 1 26.66 20.97 -53.17
CA MET A 1 25.49 20.51 -52.38
C MET A 1 25.75 19.10 -51.87
N LYS A 2 25.41 18.79 -50.62
CA LYS A 2 25.39 17.42 -50.07
C LYS A 2 24.10 17.27 -49.26
N ARG A 3 23.30 16.24 -49.55
CA ARG A 3 22.18 15.79 -48.70
C ARG A 3 22.30 14.29 -48.55
N PHE A 4 22.29 13.84 -47.30
CA PHE A 4 22.37 12.42 -46.96
C PHE A 4 20.99 11.78 -46.99
N SER A 5 20.97 10.49 -47.29
CA SER A 5 19.77 9.64 -47.28
C SER A 5 19.57 9.02 -45.90
N THR A 6 18.32 8.84 -45.48
CA THR A 6 17.91 7.71 -44.62
C THR A 6 16.40 7.47 -44.77
N LEU A 7 16.07 6.28 -45.26
CA LEU A 7 14.80 5.57 -45.04
C LEU A 7 14.89 4.89 -43.64
N PHE A 8 13.88 4.37 -42.96
CA PHE A 8 12.54 3.89 -43.30
C PHE A 8 11.62 4.03 -42.07
N PHE A 9 10.30 4.15 -42.27
CA PHE A 9 9.29 3.47 -41.43
C PHE A 9 8.05 3.17 -42.28
N SER A 10 7.50 1.96 -42.19
CA SER A 10 6.25 1.57 -42.85
C SER A 10 5.61 0.42 -42.04
N PRO A 11 4.40 0.60 -41.50
CA PRO A 11 3.64 -0.48 -40.88
C PRO A 11 2.74 -1.16 -41.92
N LYS A 12 2.59 -2.48 -41.81
CA LYS A 12 1.50 -3.23 -42.47
C LYS A 12 0.86 -4.21 -41.49
N GLU A 13 -0.44 -4.03 -41.31
CA GLU A 13 -1.34 -5.08 -40.82
C GLU A 13 -1.60 -6.10 -41.93
N GLU A 14 -1.81 -7.38 -41.57
CA GLU A 14 -2.77 -8.23 -42.29
C GLU A 14 -3.30 -9.38 -41.41
N LEU A 15 -4.32 -10.10 -41.88
CA LEU A 15 -5.38 -10.72 -41.06
C LEU A 15 -5.49 -12.26 -41.22
N ARG A 16 -6.04 -12.92 -40.17
CA ARG A 16 -6.85 -14.19 -40.16
C ARG A 16 -6.22 -15.59 -40.45
N ASN A 17 -6.35 -16.45 -39.43
CA ASN A 17 -6.96 -17.83 -39.39
C ASN A 17 -6.46 -18.95 -40.35
N THR A 18 -6.43 -20.27 -40.03
CA THR A 18 -7.48 -21.10 -39.38
C THR A 18 -7.01 -22.53 -38.96
N HIS A 19 -7.62 -23.09 -37.89
CA HIS A 19 -7.98 -24.52 -37.60
C HIS A 19 -7.00 -25.68 -37.22
N MET A 20 -7.09 -26.07 -35.93
CA MET A 20 -7.21 -27.42 -35.28
C MET A 20 -6.30 -28.64 -35.53
N LYS A 21 -5.74 -29.18 -34.42
CA LYS A 21 -6.06 -30.47 -33.74
C LYS A 21 -5.28 -30.57 -32.39
N THR A 22 -5.53 -31.41 -31.36
CA THR A 22 -6.53 -32.46 -30.99
C THR A 22 -6.76 -32.42 -29.45
N GLU A 23 -7.82 -33.02 -28.91
CA GLU A 23 -8.08 -33.19 -27.46
C GLU A 23 -7.42 -34.45 -26.84
N VAL A 24 -6.95 -34.38 -25.59
CA VAL A 24 -6.93 -35.52 -24.63
C VAL A 24 -7.22 -34.98 -23.22
N THR A 25 -8.13 -35.64 -22.50
CA THR A 25 -8.65 -35.22 -21.19
C THR A 25 -8.05 -36.04 -20.05
N THR A 26 -7.62 -35.36 -18.97
CA THR A 26 -7.82 -35.86 -17.58
C THR A 26 -7.77 -34.68 -16.59
N PRO A 27 -8.69 -34.59 -15.62
CA PRO A 27 -8.68 -33.54 -14.60
C PRO A 27 -7.87 -33.98 -13.37
N ILE A 28 -7.01 -33.10 -12.84
CA ILE A 28 -6.36 -33.31 -11.54
C ILE A 28 -6.55 -32.08 -10.64
N ASP A 29 -7.20 -32.35 -9.52
CA ASP A 29 -7.45 -31.57 -8.31
C ASP A 29 -7.27 -30.04 -8.33
N LYS A 30 -8.42 -29.37 -8.44
CA LYS A 30 -8.71 -28.22 -7.57
C LYS A 30 -8.85 -28.73 -6.13
N ASN A 31 -7.76 -28.77 -5.36
CA ASN A 31 -7.78 -28.76 -3.88
C ASN A 31 -6.37 -28.58 -3.30
N SER A 32 -5.87 -27.35 -3.29
CA SER A 32 -4.96 -26.91 -2.23
C SER A 32 -5.43 -25.56 -1.72
N VAL A 33 -6.12 -25.59 -0.59
CA VAL A 33 -6.47 -24.39 0.18
C VAL A 33 -5.20 -23.94 0.89
N GLU A 34 -4.42 -23.07 0.27
CA GLU A 34 -3.65 -22.09 1.02
C GLU A 34 -4.46 -20.80 1.11
N ASN A 35 -5.38 -20.79 2.08
CA ASN A 35 -5.80 -19.55 2.72
C ASN A 35 -4.61 -18.99 3.54
N ALA A 36 -3.52 -18.66 2.86
CA ALA A 36 -2.59 -17.70 3.40
C ALA A 36 -3.39 -16.39 3.52
N PRO A 37 -3.48 -15.77 4.72
CA PRO A 37 -4.02 -14.42 4.80
C PRO A 37 -3.20 -13.58 3.82
N SER A 38 -3.87 -12.80 2.95
CA SER A 38 -3.20 -11.94 1.99
C SER A 38 -2.20 -11.10 2.77
N GLN A 39 -0.91 -11.41 2.60
CA GLN A 39 0.14 -10.78 3.41
C GLN A 39 0.05 -9.29 3.14
N ARG A 40 -0.47 -8.54 4.12
CA ARG A 40 -0.45 -7.09 4.11
C ARG A 40 1.03 -6.72 4.18
N ILE A 41 1.65 -6.55 3.01
CA ILE A 41 3.05 -6.11 2.83
C ILE A 41 3.28 -4.78 3.54
N VAL A 42 2.19 -4.04 3.78
CA VAL A 42 2.10 -2.78 4.49
C VAL A 42 1.26 -2.96 5.76
N ALA A 43 1.84 -2.68 6.92
CA ALA A 43 1.09 -2.58 8.17
C ALA A 43 0.77 -1.12 8.47
N GLU A 44 -0.46 -0.83 8.91
CA GLU A 44 -0.75 0.49 9.49
C GLU A 44 -0.31 0.53 10.95
N VAL A 45 0.49 1.55 11.28
CA VAL A 45 1.09 1.72 12.60
C VAL A 45 1.01 3.16 13.06
N TYR A 46 1.12 3.37 14.36
CA TYR A 46 1.25 4.68 14.97
C TYR A 46 2.26 4.63 16.11
N PHE A 47 2.80 5.80 16.45
CA PHE A 47 3.69 5.96 17.60
C PHE A 47 3.00 6.87 18.62
N PRO A 48 2.60 6.39 19.82
CA PRO A 48 1.77 7.17 20.75
C PRO A 48 2.34 8.53 21.17
N ARG A 49 3.67 8.69 21.12
CA ARG A 49 4.39 9.92 21.46
C ARG A 49 4.57 10.89 20.28
N ILE A 50 4.27 10.44 19.06
CA ILE A 50 4.32 11.26 17.84
C ILE A 50 2.89 11.56 17.46
N SER A 51 2.41 12.72 17.93
CA SER A 51 1.03 13.16 17.78
C SER A 51 0.93 14.65 17.48
N PHE A 52 -0.21 15.04 16.93
CA PHE A 52 -0.64 16.41 16.75
C PHE A 52 -1.92 16.62 17.55
N LEU A 53 -1.90 17.58 18.49
CA LEU A 53 -3.03 17.86 19.40
C LEU A 53 -3.58 16.62 20.13
N GLY A 54 -2.70 15.66 20.47
CA GLY A 54 -3.06 14.41 21.13
C GLY A 54 -3.39 13.25 20.18
N CYS A 55 -3.66 13.52 18.90
CA CYS A 55 -3.99 12.50 17.90
C CYS A 55 -2.68 11.95 17.25
N PRO A 56 -2.32 10.67 17.40
CA PRO A 56 -1.11 10.09 16.81
C PRO A 56 -1.08 10.14 15.28
N PHE A 57 0.08 10.29 14.66
CA PHE A 57 0.21 10.16 13.20
C PHE A 57 0.15 8.67 12.79
N ILE A 58 -0.61 8.34 11.73
CA ILE A 58 -0.72 6.98 11.17
C ILE A 58 0.25 6.81 10.01
N TRP A 59 0.98 5.69 9.98
CA TRP A 59 2.02 5.39 9.00
C TRP A 59 1.79 4.03 8.34
N TYR A 60 2.09 3.96 7.04
CA TYR A 60 2.31 2.73 6.32
C TYR A 60 3.73 2.24 6.61
N TYR A 61 3.86 1.13 7.34
CA TYR A 61 5.13 0.49 7.68
C TYR A 61 5.43 -0.69 6.75
N TYR A 62 6.60 -0.64 6.13
CA TYR A 62 7.13 -1.61 5.18
C TYR A 62 8.36 -2.30 5.78
N PRO A 63 8.20 -3.37 6.60
CA PRO A 63 9.30 -3.98 7.33
C PRO A 63 10.41 -4.51 6.41
N HIS A 64 10.06 -5.03 5.23
CA HIS A 64 11.03 -5.54 4.25
C HIS A 64 11.89 -4.45 3.57
N HIS A 65 11.47 -3.18 3.65
CA HIS A 65 12.17 -2.04 3.08
C HIS A 65 12.77 -1.11 4.15
N ASP A 66 12.61 -1.48 5.43
CA ASP A 66 13.04 -0.69 6.58
C ASP A 66 12.56 0.78 6.51
N LEU A 67 11.31 0.94 6.10
CA LEU A 67 10.69 2.19 5.64
C LEU A 67 9.32 2.37 6.30
N ALA A 68 8.99 3.60 6.69
CA ALA A 68 7.62 4.00 6.97
C ALA A 68 7.27 5.32 6.26
N ILE A 69 6.04 5.41 5.74
CA ILE A 69 5.51 6.58 5.03
C ILE A 69 4.26 7.06 5.75
N TRP A 70 4.15 8.36 6.01
CA TRP A 70 2.97 8.92 6.66
C TRP A 70 1.75 8.87 5.74
N THR A 71 0.62 8.39 6.25
CA THR A 71 -0.62 8.20 5.49
C THR A 71 -1.35 9.49 5.09
N GLY A 72 -0.91 10.65 5.60
CA GLY A 72 -1.69 11.90 5.56
C GLY A 72 -2.71 12.02 6.70
N HIS A 73 -2.92 10.97 7.49
CA HIS A 73 -3.96 10.90 8.53
C HIS A 73 -3.41 10.86 9.96
N LEU A 74 -4.32 11.11 10.91
CA LEU A 74 -4.13 11.04 12.35
C LEU A 74 -5.14 10.05 12.95
N HIS A 75 -4.72 9.29 13.96
CA HIS A 75 -5.54 8.33 14.69
C HIS A 75 -6.50 9.05 15.64
N ASP A 76 -7.77 8.64 15.66
CA ASP A 76 -8.89 9.24 16.41
C ASP A 76 -9.08 10.76 16.23
N ALA A 77 -8.56 11.33 15.13
CA ALA A 77 -8.76 12.74 14.87
C ALA A 77 -10.24 13.05 14.61
N PRO A 78 -10.79 14.15 15.18
CA PRO A 78 -12.05 14.70 14.70
C PRO A 78 -11.92 15.05 13.22
N HIS A 79 -13.04 15.15 12.50
CA HIS A 79 -13.07 15.51 11.07
C HIS A 79 -12.67 16.99 10.79
N ASP A 80 -11.97 17.62 11.73
CA ASP A 80 -11.40 18.96 11.59
C ASP A 80 -10.27 18.91 10.55
N ASN A 81 -10.41 19.72 9.50
CA ASN A 81 -9.42 19.82 8.42
C ASN A 81 -8.13 20.50 8.91
N TYR A 82 -7.26 19.74 9.59
CA TYR A 82 -5.92 20.18 9.93
C TYR A 82 -5.13 20.53 8.65
N SER A 83 -4.46 21.68 8.65
CA SER A 83 -3.65 22.08 7.50
C SER A 83 -2.49 21.10 7.29
N LEU A 84 -2.43 20.47 6.11
CA LEU A 84 -1.33 19.59 5.69
C LEU A 84 0.04 20.23 5.96
N LYS A 85 0.19 21.54 5.71
CA LYS A 85 1.41 22.29 6.00
C LYS A 85 1.78 22.26 7.49
N ALA A 86 0.81 22.40 8.40
CA ALA A 86 1.06 22.34 9.84
C ALA A 86 1.44 20.93 10.30
N LEU A 87 0.79 19.89 9.74
CA LEU A 87 1.10 18.49 10.01
C LEU A 87 2.52 18.13 9.56
N LEU A 88 2.88 18.45 8.31
CA LEU A 88 4.23 18.25 7.78
C LEU A 88 5.29 19.05 8.57
N THR A 89 4.98 20.30 8.93
CA THR A 89 5.88 21.12 9.79
C THR A 89 6.10 20.46 11.15
N LYS A 90 5.06 19.87 11.76
CA LYS A 90 5.21 19.12 13.01
C LYS A 90 6.08 17.87 12.81
N LEU A 91 5.83 17.09 11.76
CA LEU A 91 6.58 15.88 11.45
C LEU A 91 8.08 16.16 11.22
N GLN A 92 8.41 17.25 10.52
CA GLN A 92 9.78 17.68 10.27
C GLN A 92 10.57 18.04 11.56
N THR A 93 9.90 18.30 12.68
CA THR A 93 10.58 18.53 13.99
C THR A 93 11.05 17.25 14.68
N ILE A 94 10.74 16.07 14.13
CA ILE A 94 10.97 14.77 14.78
C ILE A 94 12.27 14.16 14.24
N PRO A 95 13.29 13.92 15.08
CA PRO A 95 14.53 13.28 14.64
C PRO A 95 14.27 11.91 14.01
N GLY A 96 14.76 11.69 12.79
CA GLY A 96 14.53 10.47 12.01
C GLY A 96 13.40 10.56 10.98
N VAL A 97 12.59 11.64 10.98
CA VAL A 97 11.61 11.92 9.93
C VAL A 97 12.21 12.88 8.88
N SER A 98 12.20 12.47 7.62
CA SER A 98 12.48 13.30 6.43
C SER A 98 11.17 13.71 5.76
N ILE A 99 11.21 14.80 4.97
CA ILE A 99 10.15 15.11 3.99
C ILE A 99 10.74 14.89 2.60
N GLU A 100 10.18 13.98 1.82
CA GLU A 100 10.64 13.54 0.50
C GLU A 100 9.45 13.64 -0.46
N ASP A 101 9.59 14.40 -1.56
CA ASP A 101 8.54 14.65 -2.58
C ASP A 101 7.16 15.12 -2.04
N GLY A 102 7.13 15.66 -0.82
CA GLY A 102 5.93 16.15 -0.13
C GLY A 102 5.34 15.16 0.89
N GLU A 103 5.84 13.94 0.93
CA GLU A 103 5.49 12.92 1.91
C GLU A 103 6.44 12.93 3.11
N ALA A 104 5.95 12.59 4.30
CA ALA A 104 6.81 12.39 5.46
C ALA A 104 7.26 10.93 5.54
N VAL A 105 8.57 10.72 5.62
CA VAL A 105 9.23 9.41 5.48
C VAL A 105 10.12 9.15 6.69
N ILE A 106 10.18 7.89 7.12
CA ILE A 106 11.15 7.39 8.09
C ILE A 106 11.99 6.32 7.39
N ARG A 107 13.28 6.60 7.22
CA ARG A 107 14.29 5.63 6.78
C ARG A 107 14.87 4.94 8.02
N LYS A 108 15.23 3.66 7.93
CA LYS A 108 15.60 2.83 9.09
C LYS A 108 14.47 2.72 10.12
N ALA A 109 13.27 2.45 9.61
CA ALA A 109 12.06 2.43 10.41
C ALA A 109 12.12 1.41 11.57
N GLY A 110 12.85 0.30 11.47
CA GLY A 110 13.04 -0.66 12.57
C GLY A 110 13.59 -0.04 13.84
N ASP A 111 14.71 0.69 13.74
CA ASP A 111 15.32 1.41 14.86
C ASP A 111 14.35 2.46 15.45
N PHE A 112 13.68 3.19 14.56
CA PHE A 112 12.69 4.21 14.92
C PHE A 112 11.49 3.60 15.67
N CYS A 113 10.99 2.46 15.21
CA CYS A 113 9.86 1.76 15.80
C CYS A 113 10.16 1.25 17.21
N LEU A 114 11.39 0.78 17.46
CA LEU A 114 11.88 0.43 18.78
C LEU A 114 11.98 1.66 19.69
N GLN A 115 12.57 2.76 19.20
CA GLN A 115 12.74 4.00 19.95
C GLN A 115 11.40 4.66 20.35
N HIS A 116 10.42 4.64 19.44
CA HIS A 116 9.16 5.38 19.58
C HIS A 116 7.95 4.54 20.03
N GLN A 117 8.17 3.28 20.44
CA GLN A 117 7.13 2.38 20.95
C GLN A 117 5.97 2.20 19.96
N MET A 118 6.31 1.76 18.74
CA MET A 118 5.35 1.49 17.67
C MET A 118 4.19 0.60 18.14
N LYS A 119 2.97 0.94 17.70
CA LYS A 119 1.78 0.11 17.83
C LYS A 119 1.13 -0.09 16.46
N TYR A 120 0.59 -1.28 16.22
CA TYR A 120 -0.23 -1.57 15.06
C TYR A 120 -1.64 -0.98 15.24
N LEU A 121 -2.25 -0.48 14.15
CA LEU A 121 -3.70 -0.36 14.09
C LEU A 121 -4.30 -1.76 13.98
N SER A 122 -5.17 -2.13 14.93
CA SER A 122 -6.03 -3.28 14.78
C SER A 122 -7.17 -2.94 13.83
N TYR A 123 -7.12 -3.46 12.61
CA TYR A 123 -8.33 -3.59 11.79
C TYR A 123 -9.23 -4.64 12.44
N GLU A 124 -10.29 -4.21 13.11
CA GLU A 124 -11.46 -5.07 13.25
C GLU A 124 -12.06 -5.24 11.86
N GLU A 125 -11.96 -6.44 11.28
CA GLU A 125 -12.74 -6.77 10.10
C GLU A 125 -14.22 -6.62 10.46
N PRO A 126 -15.04 -5.93 9.63
CA PRO A 126 -16.46 -5.83 9.89
C PRO A 126 -17.04 -7.23 9.82
N ASN A 127 -17.34 -7.79 11.01
CA ASN A 127 -17.93 -9.11 11.14
C ASN A 127 -19.07 -9.26 10.15
N HIS A 128 -18.92 -10.20 9.21
CA HIS A 128 -19.95 -10.51 8.24
C HIS A 128 -21.08 -11.19 9.03
N VAL A 129 -22.03 -10.39 9.53
CA VAL A 129 -23.13 -10.89 10.34
C VAL A 129 -24.05 -11.70 9.43
N ASP A 130 -23.82 -13.00 9.41
CA ASP A 130 -24.72 -13.97 8.77
C ASP A 130 -26.07 -13.90 9.48
N PHE A 131 -26.96 -13.04 8.98
CA PHE A 131 -28.38 -13.06 9.29
C PHE A 131 -29.01 -14.29 8.65
N ALA A 132 -28.69 -15.45 9.23
CA ALA A 132 -29.37 -16.69 8.97
C ALA A 132 -30.86 -16.52 9.30
N LEU A 133 -31.66 -16.35 8.24
CA LEU A 133 -33.13 -16.24 8.27
C LEU A 133 -33.74 -17.47 8.96
N LYS A 134 -33.88 -17.41 10.28
CA LYS A 134 -34.60 -18.43 11.03
C LYS A 134 -36.09 -18.12 10.95
N LYS A 135 -36.74 -18.61 9.89
CA LYS A 135 -38.21 -18.71 9.83
C LYS A 135 -38.73 -19.43 11.08
N ILE A 136 -39.73 -18.82 11.70
CA ILE A 136 -40.76 -19.45 12.53
C ILE A 136 -42.08 -18.88 12.03
#